data_AF-A0A1T4W5A4-F1
#
_entry.id   AF-A0A1T4W5A4-F1
#
_cell.length_a   1.000
_cell.length_b   1.000
_cell.length_c   1.000
_cell.angle_alpha   90.00
_cell.angle_beta   90.00
_cell.angle_gamma   90.00
#
_symmetry.space_group_name_H-M   'P 1'
#
loop_
_entity.id
_entity.type
_entity.pdbx_description
1 polymer ?
#
loop_
_entity_poly.entity_id
_entity_poly.type
_entity_poly.pdbx_seq_one_letter_code
_entity_poly.pdbx_strand_id
1 'polypeptide(L)'
;MMQRGEKQNQSGAEGELIPANTPPPKINLQNAAAIRRELAAVYRDARAGKIETQDATRLGYLLNLLGQALEREVLENRLEALEAQQP
;
A
#
# COMPACT_ATOMS: atom_id res chain seq x y z
N MET A 1 -30.56 52.41 -2.29
CA MET A 1 -29.11 52.38 -2.63
C MET A 1 -28.49 51.29 -1.76
N MET A 2 -28.42 50.03 -2.18
CA MET A 2 -27.42 49.40 -3.08
C MET A 2 -25.96 49.70 -2.72
N GLN A 3 -25.29 48.71 -2.11
CA GLN A 3 -23.98 48.11 -2.45
C GLN A 3 -23.47 47.33 -1.22
N ARG A 4 -22.73 46.23 -1.28
CA ARG A 4 -22.38 45.20 -2.27
C ARG A 4 -21.53 44.23 -1.44
N GLY A 5 -21.72 42.92 -1.63
CA GLY A 5 -21.29 41.89 -0.67
C GLY A 5 -19.78 41.75 -0.45
N GLU A 6 -19.42 41.39 0.78
CA GLU A 6 -18.12 40.85 1.15
C GLU A 6 -18.30 39.40 1.59
N LYS A 7 -18.14 38.48 0.63
CA LYS A 7 -17.88 37.07 0.91
C LYS A 7 -16.39 36.94 1.24
N GLN A 8 -16.07 36.68 2.50
CA GLN A 8 -14.78 36.12 2.91
C GLN A 8 -15.13 34.80 3.62
N ASN A 9 -15.37 33.70 2.90
CA ASN A 9 -14.35 32.72 2.49
C ASN A 9 -13.14 32.64 3.43
N GLN A 10 -13.30 32.01 4.59
CA GLN A 10 -12.20 31.38 5.32
C GLN A 10 -12.72 30.10 6.01
N SER A 11 -12.92 29.03 5.23
CA SER A 11 -12.85 27.69 5.80
C SER A 11 -11.40 27.23 5.68
N GLY A 12 -10.56 27.71 6.60
CA GLY A 12 -9.25 27.12 6.83
C GLY A 12 -9.47 25.69 7.29
N ALA A 13 -9.19 24.72 6.41
CA ALA A 13 -9.04 23.34 6.84
C ALA A 13 -7.74 23.30 7.65
N GLU A 14 -7.85 23.51 8.96
CA GLU A 14 -6.76 23.28 9.89
C GLU A 14 -6.41 21.79 9.79
N GLY A 15 -5.29 21.51 9.12
CA GLY A 15 -4.75 20.15 9.05
C GLY A 15 -4.38 19.72 10.46
N GLU A 16 -5.15 18.80 11.02
CA GLU A 16 -4.87 18.24 12.33
C GLU A 16 -3.47 17.62 12.34
N LEU A 17 -2.59 18.17 13.20
CA LEU A 17 -1.21 17.73 13.31
C LEU A 17 -1.18 16.35 13.97
N ILE A 18 -0.81 15.34 13.21
CA ILE A 18 -0.70 13.97 13.73
C ILE A 18 0.49 13.92 14.70
N PRO A 19 0.31 13.50 15.96
CA PRO A 19 1.40 13.43 16.92
C PRO A 19 2.48 12.45 16.46
N ALA A 20 3.74 12.81 16.64
CA ALA A 20 4.92 12.10 16.12
C ALA A 20 5.06 10.63 16.57
N ASN A 21 4.32 10.21 17.60
CA ASN A 21 4.30 8.84 18.11
C ASN A 21 3.13 7.99 17.58
N THR A 22 2.44 8.45 16.52
CA THR A 22 1.38 7.63 15.91
C THR A 22 2.03 6.49 15.16
N PRO A 23 1.72 5.21 15.49
CA PRO A 23 2.26 4.07 14.75
C PRO A 23 1.92 4.21 13.27
N PRO A 24 2.83 3.85 12.36
CA PRO A 24 2.53 3.89 10.94
C PRO A 24 1.27 3.04 10.67
N PRO A 25 0.41 3.48 9.74
CA PRO A 25 -0.78 2.71 9.39
C PRO A 25 -0.36 1.29 8.96
N LYS A 26 -1.12 0.29 9.40
CA LYS A 26 -0.85 -1.11 9.06
C LYS A 26 -0.88 -1.28 7.54
N ILE A 27 0.20 -1.80 6.98
CA ILE A 27 0.27 -2.14 5.57
C ILE A 27 -0.54 -3.42 5.35
N ASN A 28 -1.52 -3.36 4.46
CA ASN A 28 -2.34 -4.51 4.12
C ASN A 28 -1.62 -5.35 3.04
N LEU A 29 -1.22 -6.57 3.37
CA LEU A 29 -0.56 -7.52 2.47
C LEU A 29 -1.34 -8.82 2.29
N GLN A 30 -2.67 -8.78 2.49
CA GLN A 30 -3.52 -9.98 2.54
C GLN A 30 -3.69 -10.73 1.20
N ASN A 31 -3.30 -10.12 0.08
CA ASN A 31 -3.40 -10.76 -1.24
C ASN A 31 -2.39 -10.20 -2.25
N ALA A 32 -2.24 -10.90 -3.38
CA ALA A 32 -1.30 -10.55 -4.43
C ALA A 32 -1.52 -9.13 -4.98
N ALA A 33 -2.76 -8.65 -5.08
CA ALA A 33 -3.03 -7.30 -5.56
C ALA A 33 -2.54 -6.23 -4.58
N ALA A 34 -2.66 -6.48 -3.27
CA ALA A 34 -2.15 -5.59 -2.24
C ALA A 34 -0.62 -5.56 -2.25
N ILE A 35 0.04 -6.72 -2.31
CA ILE A 35 1.50 -6.82 -2.42
C ILE A 35 2.02 -6.09 -3.66
N ARG A 36 1.37 -6.26 -4.83
CA ARG A 36 1.76 -5.53 -6.06
C ARG A 36 1.67 -4.02 -5.91
N ARG A 37 0.65 -3.50 -5.20
CA ARG A 37 0.52 -2.05 -4.95
C ARG A 37 1.66 -1.52 -4.09
N GLU A 38 2.02 -2.26 -3.04
CA GLU A 38 3.14 -1.88 -2.17
C GLU A 38 4.48 -1.95 -2.91
N LEU A 39 4.69 -2.98 -3.74
CA LEU A 39 5.89 -3.08 -4.58
C LEU A 39 6.00 -1.88 -5.55
N ALA A 40 4.87 -1.48 -6.15
CA ALA A 40 4.82 -0.29 -7.00
C ALA A 40 5.01 1.03 -6.22
N ALA A 41 4.62 1.09 -4.94
CA ALA A 41 4.91 2.22 -4.07
C ALA A 41 6.41 2.33 -3.79
N VAL A 42 7.04 1.24 -3.38
CA VAL A 42 8.50 1.14 -3.15
C VAL A 42 9.28 1.59 -4.40
N TYR A 43 8.90 1.09 -5.58
CA TYR A 43 9.54 1.50 -6.84
C TYR A 43 9.41 3.01 -7.11
N ARG A 44 8.21 3.57 -6.92
CA ARG A 44 7.96 5.00 -7.15
C ARG A 44 8.75 5.88 -6.18
N ASP A 45 8.82 5.49 -4.92
CA ASP A 45 9.55 6.24 -3.90
C ASP A 45 11.07 6.18 -4.13
N ALA A 46 11.60 5.03 -4.55
CA ALA A 46 13.00 4.91 -4.95
C ALA A 46 13.30 5.77 -6.19
N ARG A 47 12.46 5.70 -7.22
CA ARG A 47 12.60 6.50 -8.45
C ARG A 47 12.51 8.01 -8.19
N ALA A 48 11.72 8.41 -7.18
CA ALA A 48 11.61 9.80 -6.74
C ALA A 48 12.72 10.24 -5.77
N GLY A 49 13.64 9.34 -5.39
CA GLY A 49 14.72 9.62 -4.45
C GLY A 49 14.26 9.82 -3.00
N LYS A 50 13.06 9.35 -2.64
CA LYS A 50 12.54 9.46 -1.26
C LYS A 50 13.12 8.39 -0.33
N ILE A 51 13.52 7.26 -0.89
CA ILE A 51 14.21 6.17 -0.20
C ILE A 51 15.44 5.77 -1.01
N GLU A 52 16.46 5.27 -0.31
CA GLU A 52 17.67 4.76 -0.94
C GLU A 52 17.36 3.53 -1.80
N THR A 53 18.02 3.45 -2.97
CA THR A 53 17.83 2.32 -3.91
C THR A 53 18.13 0.97 -3.24
N GLN A 54 19.11 0.96 -2.33
CA GLN A 54 19.47 -0.25 -1.59
C GLN A 54 18.33 -0.72 -0.67
N ASP A 55 17.69 0.21 0.05
CA ASP A 55 16.55 -0.09 0.92
C ASP A 55 15.33 -0.51 0.12
N ALA A 56 15.08 0.16 -1.01
CA ALA A 56 14.02 -0.21 -1.94
C ALA A 56 14.20 -1.64 -2.47
N THR A 57 15.43 -2.03 -2.78
CA THR A 57 15.73 -3.40 -3.25
C THR A 57 15.46 -4.44 -2.17
N ARG A 58 15.86 -4.17 -0.92
CA ARG A 58 15.58 -5.06 0.22
C ARG A 58 14.08 -5.21 0.48
N LEU A 59 13.36 -4.09 0.52
CA LEU A 59 11.91 -4.08 0.71
C LEU A 59 11.19 -4.82 -0.43
N GLY A 60 11.59 -4.55 -1.67
CA GLY A 60 11.05 -5.23 -2.85
C GLY A 60 11.27 -6.74 -2.82
N TYR A 61 12.45 -7.18 -2.37
CA TYR A 61 12.74 -8.60 -2.19
C TYR A 61 11.82 -9.27 -1.16
N LEU A 62 11.60 -8.64 0.01
CA LEU A 62 10.70 -9.17 1.03
C LEU A 62 9.26 -9.27 0.54
N LEU A 63 8.77 -8.23 -0.16
CA LEU A 63 7.44 -8.24 -0.77
C LEU A 63 7.30 -9.35 -1.82
N ASN A 64 8.35 -9.58 -2.62
CA ASN A 64 8.37 -10.65 -3.60
C ASN A 64 8.31 -12.04 -2.95
N LEU A 65 9.09 -12.28 -1.90
CA LEU A 65 9.04 -13.54 -1.14
C LEU A 65 7.62 -13.81 -0.59
N LEU A 66 6.97 -12.78 -0.05
CA LEU A 66 5.60 -12.90 0.42
C LEU A 66 4.61 -13.21 -0.71
N GLY A 67 4.78 -12.56 -1.87
CA GLY A 67 3.98 -12.83 -3.06
C GLY A 67 4.10 -14.29 -3.51
N GLN A 68 5.33 -14.81 -3.56
CA GLN A 68 5.61 -16.21 -3.91
C GLN A 68 4.99 -17.19 -2.93
N ALA A 69 5.05 -16.91 -1.62
CA ALA A 69 4.43 -17.76 -0.59
C ALA A 69 2.91 -17.83 -0.76
N LEU A 70 2.26 -16.69 -1.02
CA LEU A 70 0.82 -16.62 -1.25
C LEU A 70 0.42 -17.36 -2.54
N GLU A 71 1.16 -17.14 -3.64
CA GLU A 71 0.91 -17.83 -4.90
C GLU A 71 1.04 -19.35 -4.74
N ARG A 72 2.04 -19.80 -4.00
CA ARG A 72 2.24 -21.21 -3.66
C ARG A 72 1.06 -21.78 -2.87
N GLU A 73 0.63 -21.12 -1.80
CA GLU A 73 -0.51 -21.54 -1.00
C GLU A 73 -1.79 -21.67 -1.85
N VAL A 74 -2.06 -20.68 -2.72
CA VAL A 74 -3.22 -20.71 -3.61
C VAL A 74 -3.15 -21.88 -4.59
N LEU A 75 -1.97 -22.18 -5.13
CA LEU A 75 -1.78 -23.30 -6.04
C LEU A 75 -1.90 -24.65 -5.33
N GLU A 76 -1.34 -24.80 -4.13
CA GLU A 76 -1.46 -25.99 -3.29
C GLU A 76 -2.94 -26.27 -2.95
N ASN A 77 -3.68 -25.26 -2.47
CA ASN A 77 -5.11 -25.39 -2.19
C ASN A 77 -5.94 -25.80 -3.42
N ARG A 78 -5.62 -25.25 -4.59
CA ARG A 78 -6.30 -25.61 -5.85
C ARG A 78 -5.95 -27.02 -6.31
N LEU A 79 -4.71 -27.44 -6.09
CA LEU A 79 -4.25 -28.80 -6.42
C LEU A 79 -4.95 -29.82 -5.52
N GLU A 80 -4.96 -29.60 -4.21
CA GLU A 80 -5.67 -30.47 -3.24
C GLU A 80 -7.15 -30.62 -3.59
N ALA A 81 -7.82 -29.51 -3.95
CA ALA A 81 -9.21 -29.55 -4.37
C ALA A 81 -9.43 -30.39 -5.64
N LEU A 82 -8.47 -30.40 -6.58
CA LEU A 82 -8.53 -31.22 -7.79
C LEU A 82 -8.23 -32.70 -7.50
N GLU A 83 -7.24 -32.98 -6.65
CA GLU A 83 -6.89 -34.34 -6.24
C GLU A 83 -8.03 -35.01 -5.45
N ALA A 84 -8.74 -34.26 -4.61
CA ALA A 84 -9.91 -34.74 -3.88
C ALA A 84 -11.10 -35.12 -4.79
N GLN A 85 -11.11 -34.64 -6.05
CA GLN A 85 -12.14 -34.97 -7.05
C GLN A 85 -11.76 -36.19 -7.90
N GLN A 86 -10.54 -36.71 -7.77
CA GLN A 86 -10.09 -37.89 -8.51
C GLN A 86 -10.46 -39.17 -7.73
N PRO A 87 -11.07 -40.17 -8.40
CA PRO A 87 -11.53 -41.42 -7.78
C PRO A 87 -10.40 -42.39 -7.41
#